data_AF-A0DZZ8-F1
#
_entry.id   AF-A0DZZ8-F1
#
_cell.length_a   1.000
_cell.length_b   1.000
_cell.length_c   1.000
_cell.angle_alpha   90.00
_cell.angle_beta   90.00
_cell.angle_gamma   90.00
#
_symmetry.space_group_name_H-M   'P 1'
#
loop_
_entity.id
_entity.type
_entity.pdbx_description
1 polymer ?
#
loop_
_entity_poly.entity_id
_entity_poly.type
_entity_poly.pdbx_seq_one_letter_code
_entity_poly.pdbx_strand_id
1 'polypeptide(L)'
;MIYPKNKLQSAGQSTLSRKNYTSEQREEIKRQIADRLSKKYGLDLTEQIHAKVNSYLNQNQTITAEGIQNLEQEISRQKALPQLQQQQSSNQVKQKDEDDQKSVVSKMSGASNFDMVDQYTHKTEKNTEEKKSQKMTGLHTKKIENDLAFLNEENQWGAIYKYNKYLYDKETDIKKQREVERKKKIKEELDKQVIEKQSKKVLSKKEENAFYENQMYQCTLFDQKEQEKAERAKYIKMIEKQARDQQVKEIKKNRRVEEKQEKALDSYMIQKVREELDDEQKFLQFKKEHQYQVMQKLMSENEEKKKIQEKEKEDERQENIRLMDAYCKLLDKQEEERQKAMKERDEKIKQYQEKAMEMQEKELEKKIGQLEKRADKYEQRKERRLQELEKEAERKKWETKLKTREYLNKQMEERDVQKQREKLKDQEQATLWKEDTTNYFQFEKERDIEKKKIYKEYQDTLLEQMKEKSQAKKGIIDEMLKHEQMLSKNTLSELDQMRQTAQ
;
A
#
# COMPACT_ATOMS: atom_id res chain seq x y z
N MET A 1 -40.47 37.96 21.27
CA MET A 1 -39.34 37.83 22.20
C MET A 1 -38.06 37.99 21.42
N ILE A 2 -37.28 39.00 21.78
CA ILE A 2 -36.12 39.51 21.04
C ILE A 2 -34.88 38.79 21.56
N TYR A 3 -34.15 38.10 20.69
CA TYR A 3 -32.80 37.61 20.99
C TYR A 3 -31.77 38.49 20.27
N PRO A 4 -30.77 39.05 20.98
CA PRO A 4 -29.71 39.81 20.35
C PRO A 4 -28.69 38.84 19.71
N LYS A 5 -28.42 39.05 18.41
CA LYS A 5 -27.29 38.42 17.70
C LYS A 5 -26.04 39.25 17.94
N ASN A 6 -25.17 38.80 18.85
CA ASN A 6 -23.81 39.34 18.96
C ASN A 6 -22.98 38.84 17.77
N LYS A 7 -22.62 39.77 16.88
CA LYS A 7 -21.55 39.61 15.90
C LYS A 7 -20.21 39.76 16.63
N LEU A 8 -19.32 38.77 16.51
CA LEU A 8 -17.90 38.96 16.79
C LEU A 8 -17.32 39.88 15.72
N GLN A 9 -17.00 41.11 16.12
CA GLN A 9 -16.03 41.95 15.44
C GLN A 9 -14.64 41.35 15.66
N SER A 10 -13.83 41.32 14.62
CA SER A 10 -12.39 41.08 14.69
C SER A 10 -11.72 42.25 15.42
N ALA A 11 -11.72 42.20 16.74
CA ALA A 11 -10.84 43.01 17.57
C ALA A 11 -9.47 42.32 17.63
N GLY A 12 -8.42 43.14 17.63
CA GLY A 12 -7.02 42.71 17.55
C GLY A 12 -6.63 41.64 18.57
N GLN A 13 -5.57 40.93 18.22
CA GLN A 13 -4.85 39.98 19.08
C GLN A 13 -4.63 40.57 20.48
N SER A 14 -5.50 40.21 21.42
CA SER A 14 -5.26 40.39 22.84
C SER A 14 -5.07 39.01 23.44
N THR A 15 -3.83 38.67 23.74
CA THR A 15 -3.47 37.50 24.52
C THR A 15 -3.91 37.73 25.96
N LEU A 16 -5.16 37.37 26.26
CA LEU A 16 -5.68 37.38 27.62
C LEU A 16 -5.04 36.25 28.43
N SER A 17 -4.13 36.64 29.33
CA SER A 17 -3.43 35.77 30.28
C SER A 17 -4.38 35.20 31.35
N ARG A 18 -3.94 34.11 31.99
CA ARG A 18 -4.61 33.13 32.90
C ARG A 18 -5.51 33.69 34.03
N LYS A 19 -5.57 35.00 34.26
CA LYS A 19 -6.19 35.61 35.45
C LYS A 19 -7.67 35.99 35.33
N ASN A 20 -8.31 35.92 34.15
CA ASN A 20 -9.64 36.52 33.95
C ASN A 20 -10.82 35.56 33.77
N TYR A 21 -10.62 34.23 33.86
CA TYR A 21 -11.73 33.27 33.81
C TYR A 21 -12.05 32.70 35.19
N THR A 22 -13.29 32.88 35.64
CA THR A 22 -13.81 32.22 36.86
C THR A 22 -13.81 30.71 36.70
N SER A 23 -13.76 29.95 37.80
CA SER A 23 -13.74 28.48 37.76
C SER A 23 -14.92 27.90 36.96
N GLU A 24 -16.09 28.54 37.08
CA GLU A 24 -17.30 28.19 36.34
C GLU A 24 -17.16 28.42 34.82
N GLN A 25 -16.54 29.53 34.41
CA GLN A 25 -16.29 29.81 32.99
C GLN A 25 -15.31 28.80 32.37
N ARG A 26 -14.38 28.24 33.17
CA ARG A 26 -13.45 27.20 32.69
C ARG A 26 -14.15 25.86 32.51
N GLU A 27 -15.00 25.47 33.45
CA GLU A 27 -15.85 24.28 33.35
C GLU A 27 -16.80 24.39 32.15
N GLU A 28 -17.38 25.57 31.90
CA GLU A 28 -18.25 25.81 30.75
C GLU A 28 -17.49 25.74 29.42
N ILE A 29 -16.31 26.36 29.31
CA ILE A 29 -15.45 26.27 28.11
C ILE A 29 -15.01 24.82 27.87
N LYS A 30 -14.63 24.11 28.93
CA LYS A 30 -14.28 22.68 28.89
C LYS A 30 -15.43 21.84 28.34
N ARG A 31 -16.65 22.07 28.83
CA ARG A 31 -17.86 21.38 28.37
C ARG A 31 -18.17 21.70 26.91
N GLN A 32 -18.11 22.98 26.51
CA GLN A 32 -18.39 23.39 25.13
C GLN A 32 -17.36 22.83 24.13
N ILE A 33 -16.07 22.81 24.49
CA ILE A 33 -15.02 22.23 23.64
C ILE A 33 -15.20 20.71 23.53
N ALA A 34 -15.45 20.02 24.65
CA ALA A 34 -15.66 18.58 24.64
C ALA A 34 -16.94 18.18 23.88
N ASP A 35 -18.04 18.92 24.02
CA ASP A 35 -19.28 18.68 23.27
C ASP A 35 -19.10 18.94 21.77
N ARG A 36 -18.37 20.00 21.41
CA ARG A 36 -18.10 20.35 20.00
C ARG A 36 -17.22 19.29 19.33
N LEU A 37 -16.19 18.82 20.01
CA LEU A 37 -15.29 17.78 19.50
C LEU A 37 -15.97 16.41 19.48
N SER A 38 -16.75 16.06 20.50
CA SER A 38 -17.52 14.82 20.53
C SER A 38 -18.57 14.76 19.41
N LYS A 39 -19.28 15.86 19.13
CA LYS A 39 -20.20 15.97 17.98
C LYS A 39 -19.48 15.85 16.64
N LYS A 40 -18.25 16.34 16.53
CA LYS A 40 -17.48 16.33 15.27
C LYS A 40 -16.81 14.97 15.00
N TYR A 41 -16.36 14.27 16.03
CA TYR A 41 -15.56 13.05 15.87
C TYR A 41 -16.31 11.73 16.16
N GLY A 42 -17.50 11.79 16.80
CA GLY A 42 -18.38 10.65 17.05
C GLY A 42 -18.45 10.25 18.53
N LEU A 43 -19.54 9.56 18.93
CA LEU A 43 -19.83 9.19 20.32
C LEU A 43 -18.82 8.20 20.94
N ASP A 44 -18.19 7.37 20.11
CA ASP A 44 -17.29 6.27 20.55
C ASP A 44 -15.96 6.76 21.19
N LEU A 45 -15.62 8.04 21.04
CA LEU A 45 -14.39 8.65 21.55
C LEU A 45 -14.63 9.71 22.64
N THR A 46 -15.88 9.86 23.11
CA THR A 46 -16.30 10.89 24.06
C THR A 46 -15.43 10.94 25.31
N GLU A 47 -15.21 9.81 25.99
CA GLU A 47 -14.41 9.75 27.22
C GLU A 47 -12.94 10.15 26.99
N GLN A 48 -12.34 9.74 25.87
CA GLN A 48 -10.96 10.07 25.52
C GLN A 48 -10.81 11.55 25.15
N ILE A 49 -11.80 12.11 24.46
CA ILE A 49 -11.89 13.55 24.14
C ILE A 49 -12.02 14.35 25.44
N HIS A 50 -12.90 13.95 26.36
CA HIS A 50 -13.05 14.60 27.66
C HIS A 50 -11.76 14.55 28.49
N ALA A 51 -11.04 13.42 28.50
CA ALA A 51 -9.77 13.28 29.20
C ALA A 51 -8.67 14.18 28.62
N LYS A 52 -8.56 14.28 27.28
CA LYS A 52 -7.58 15.16 26.62
C LYS A 52 -7.89 16.64 26.77
N VAL A 53 -9.15 17.03 26.63
CA VAL A 53 -9.60 18.41 26.88
C VAL A 53 -9.31 18.82 28.34
N ASN A 54 -9.54 17.90 29.29
CA ASN A 54 -9.15 18.09 30.69
C ASN A 54 -7.64 18.27 30.88
N SER A 55 -6.83 17.38 30.31
CA SER A 55 -5.37 17.46 30.40
C SER A 55 -4.86 18.77 29.83
N TYR A 56 -5.37 19.18 28.68
CA TYR A 56 -4.95 20.38 27.98
C TYR A 56 -5.28 21.67 28.76
N LEU A 57 -6.49 21.77 29.29
CA LEU A 57 -6.91 22.95 30.08
C LEU A 57 -6.22 23.03 31.45
N ASN A 58 -5.83 21.90 32.02
CA ASN A 58 -5.08 21.86 33.27
C ASN A 58 -3.58 22.18 33.07
N GLN A 59 -2.98 21.70 31.96
CA GLN A 59 -1.56 21.90 31.67
C GLN A 59 -1.25 23.28 31.09
N ASN A 60 -2.08 23.81 30.20
CA ASN A 60 -1.79 25.08 29.53
C ASN A 60 -2.32 26.29 30.29
N GLN A 61 -1.49 27.34 30.39
CA GLN A 61 -1.83 28.53 31.13
C GLN A 61 -2.78 29.48 30.38
N THR A 62 -2.82 29.39 29.07
CA THR A 62 -3.59 30.27 28.20
C THR A 62 -4.38 29.45 27.20
N ILE A 63 -5.69 29.68 27.13
CA ILE A 63 -6.55 29.04 26.14
C ILE A 63 -6.42 29.85 24.84
N THR A 64 -5.45 29.49 24.01
CA THR A 64 -5.25 30.12 22.70
C THR A 64 -6.04 29.37 21.62
N ALA A 65 -6.47 30.09 20.57
CA ALA A 65 -7.18 29.49 19.44
C ALA A 65 -6.33 28.43 18.71
N GLU A 66 -5.03 28.69 18.55
CA GLU A 66 -4.05 27.73 18.02
C GLU A 66 -3.93 26.49 18.91
N GLY A 67 -4.01 26.69 20.23
CA GLY A 67 -4.01 25.63 21.21
C GLY A 67 -5.17 24.64 21.06
N ILE A 68 -6.37 25.17 20.84
CA ILE A 68 -7.57 24.35 20.58
C ILE A 68 -7.46 23.65 19.22
N GLN A 69 -6.89 24.30 18.20
CA GLN A 69 -6.64 23.67 16.89
C GLN A 69 -5.64 22.52 16.97
N ASN A 70 -4.58 22.65 17.77
CA ASN A 70 -3.61 21.58 17.97
C ASN A 70 -4.24 20.37 18.67
N LEU A 71 -5.08 20.61 19.68
CA LEU A 71 -5.84 19.55 20.36
C LEU A 71 -6.83 18.85 19.40
N GLU A 72 -7.49 19.61 18.53
CA GLU A 72 -8.37 19.08 17.49
C GLU A 72 -7.62 18.22 16.46
N GLN A 73 -6.42 18.65 16.03
CA GLN A 73 -5.57 17.87 15.14
C GLN A 73 -5.08 16.58 15.80
N GLU A 74 -4.77 16.62 17.09
CA GLU A 74 -4.30 15.45 17.83
C GLU A 74 -5.41 14.39 17.99
N ILE A 75 -6.64 14.81 18.29
CA ILE A 75 -7.82 13.93 18.32
C ILE A 75 -8.12 13.38 16.92
N SER A 76 -7.98 14.19 15.87
CA SER A 76 -8.17 13.76 14.49
C SER A 76 -7.12 12.73 14.04
N ARG A 77 -5.86 12.87 14.49
CA ARG A 77 -4.79 11.90 14.21
C ARG A 77 -5.03 10.56 14.92
N GLN A 78 -5.57 10.58 16.14
CA GLN A 78 -5.90 9.34 16.86
C GLN A 78 -7.02 8.54 16.18
N LYS A 79 -7.99 9.20 15.54
CA LYS A 79 -9.02 8.52 14.71
C LYS A 79 -8.44 7.90 13.43
N ALA A 80 -7.32 8.41 12.92
CA ALA A 80 -6.65 7.87 11.72
C ALA A 80 -5.73 6.68 12.03
N LEU A 81 -5.37 6.47 13.30
CA LEU A 81 -4.44 5.41 13.71
C LEU A 81 -4.98 3.96 13.64
N PRO A 82 -6.30 3.65 13.74
CA PRO A 82 -6.77 2.27 13.60
C PRO A 82 -6.61 1.71 12.18
N GLN A 83 -6.37 2.55 11.16
CA GLN A 83 -6.20 2.12 9.77
C GLN A 83 -4.74 1.97 9.31
N LEU A 84 -3.76 2.54 10.02
CA LEU A 84 -2.36 2.48 9.59
C LEU A 84 -1.54 1.31 10.18
N GLN A 85 -2.02 0.63 11.23
CA GLN A 85 -1.30 -0.51 11.82
C GLN A 85 -1.59 -1.87 11.15
N GLN A 86 -2.46 -1.94 10.12
CA GLN A 86 -2.71 -3.18 9.36
C GLN A 86 -2.19 -3.18 7.92
N GLN A 87 -1.58 -2.09 7.43
CA GLN A 87 -1.13 -1.97 6.04
C GLN A 87 0.40 -1.91 5.85
N GLN A 88 1.20 -2.04 6.90
CA GLN A 88 2.67 -2.00 6.80
C GLN A 88 3.36 -3.38 6.68
N SER A 89 2.62 -4.48 6.47
CA SER A 89 3.21 -5.83 6.34
C SER A 89 2.97 -6.54 5.01
N SER A 90 2.56 -5.85 3.93
CA SER A 90 2.27 -6.55 2.67
C SER A 90 2.49 -5.74 1.38
N ASN A 91 3.57 -4.98 1.26
CA ASN A 91 3.98 -4.44 -0.03
C ASN A 91 5.50 -4.50 -0.19
N GLN A 92 5.98 -5.70 -0.51
CA GLN A 92 7.23 -5.88 -1.23
C GLN A 92 6.98 -6.72 -2.49
N VAL A 93 7.55 -6.23 -3.59
CA VAL A 93 7.81 -6.87 -4.88
C VAL A 93 6.61 -7.18 -5.79
N LYS A 94 6.41 -6.30 -6.77
CA LYS A 94 6.13 -6.68 -8.17
C LYS A 94 6.41 -5.48 -9.09
N GLN A 95 7.66 -5.40 -9.54
CA GLN A 95 7.99 -4.71 -10.78
C GLN A 95 7.62 -5.61 -11.97
N LYS A 96 7.21 -4.92 -13.04
CA LYS A 96 6.94 -5.41 -14.39
C LYS A 96 8.24 -5.84 -15.08
N ASP A 97 8.12 -6.75 -16.04
CA ASP A 97 8.99 -6.78 -17.22
C ASP A 97 8.13 -7.01 -18.49
N GLU A 98 8.05 -5.97 -19.32
CA GLU A 98 8.01 -5.97 -20.80
C GLU A 98 9.37 -5.34 -21.18
N ASP A 99 10.18 -5.75 -22.14
CA ASP A 99 10.02 -6.49 -23.38
C ASP A 99 11.39 -7.05 -23.80
N ASP A 100 11.37 -7.92 -24.81
CA ASP A 100 12.36 -8.02 -25.90
C ASP A 100 13.20 -9.32 -26.04
N GLN A 101 13.19 -9.80 -27.29
CA GLN A 101 14.13 -10.70 -27.97
C GLN A 101 13.92 -12.24 -27.97
N LYS A 102 13.52 -12.71 -29.16
CA LYS A 102 14.07 -13.87 -29.92
C LYS A 102 14.01 -15.25 -29.24
N SER A 103 13.10 -16.09 -29.74
CA SER A 103 13.33 -17.54 -29.81
C SER A 103 13.15 -18.06 -31.24
N VAL A 104 14.26 -17.96 -31.99
CA VAL A 104 14.57 -18.95 -33.04
C VAL A 104 14.58 -20.32 -32.37
N VAL A 105 13.80 -21.24 -32.92
CA VAL A 105 13.82 -22.67 -32.59
C VAL A 105 15.24 -23.18 -32.78
N SER A 106 15.98 -23.31 -31.68
CA SER A 106 17.22 -24.09 -31.61
C SER A 106 16.97 -25.19 -30.59
N LYS A 107 16.67 -26.38 -31.12
CA LYS A 107 16.74 -27.64 -30.38
C LYS A 107 18.14 -27.74 -29.77
N MET A 108 18.23 -27.63 -28.44
CA MET A 108 19.44 -28.01 -27.73
C MET A 108 19.67 -29.51 -27.94
N SER A 109 20.78 -29.81 -28.61
CA SER A 109 21.64 -30.94 -28.31
C SER A 109 22.04 -30.91 -26.84
N GLY A 110 22.14 -32.07 -26.17
CA GLY A 110 22.94 -32.14 -24.93
C GLY A 110 22.42 -33.03 -23.81
N ALA A 111 21.79 -34.17 -24.12
CA ALA A 111 21.73 -35.29 -23.18
C ALA A 111 21.71 -36.59 -23.97
N SER A 112 22.43 -37.60 -23.47
CA SER A 112 22.61 -38.95 -24.02
C SER A 112 23.43 -39.08 -25.31
N ASN A 113 24.75 -38.92 -25.19
CA ASN A 113 25.73 -39.74 -25.90
C ASN A 113 27.05 -39.72 -25.11
N PHE A 114 27.06 -40.45 -24.00
CA PHE A 114 28.28 -41.05 -23.48
C PHE A 114 27.91 -42.47 -23.03
N ASP A 115 27.49 -43.24 -24.02
CA ASP A 115 27.44 -44.68 -23.97
C ASP A 115 28.78 -45.19 -24.54
N MET A 116 29.30 -46.25 -23.93
CA MET A 116 30.41 -47.08 -24.40
C MET A 116 31.83 -46.48 -24.47
N VAL A 117 32.48 -46.35 -23.31
CA VAL A 117 33.90 -46.72 -23.16
C VAL A 117 34.07 -47.47 -21.84
N ASP A 118 33.69 -48.75 -21.84
CA ASP A 118 34.38 -49.79 -21.07
C ASP A 118 33.97 -51.18 -21.60
N GLN A 119 34.41 -51.48 -22.83
CA GLN A 119 34.42 -52.83 -23.39
C GLN A 119 35.86 -53.26 -23.64
N TYR A 120 36.66 -53.36 -22.58
CA TYR A 120 37.86 -54.19 -22.59
C TYR A 120 38.02 -54.81 -21.21
N THR A 121 37.31 -55.90 -20.97
CA THR A 121 37.79 -57.09 -20.24
C THR A 121 36.64 -58.08 -20.04
N HIS A 122 36.92 -59.36 -20.32
CA HIS A 122 36.09 -60.54 -20.04
C HIS A 122 34.88 -60.83 -20.94
N LYS A 123 35.15 -61.50 -22.07
CA LYS A 123 34.49 -62.76 -22.48
C LYS A 123 35.15 -63.35 -23.73
N THR A 124 36.04 -64.31 -23.53
CA THR A 124 36.36 -65.35 -24.52
C THR A 124 36.39 -66.67 -23.79
N GLU A 125 35.25 -67.37 -23.84
CA GLU A 125 35.20 -68.80 -23.64
C GLU A 125 35.43 -69.49 -24.99
N LYS A 126 36.25 -70.55 -24.95
CA LYS A 126 36.24 -71.76 -25.79
C LYS A 126 36.51 -71.59 -27.30
N ASN A 127 37.77 -71.86 -27.65
CA ASN A 127 38.15 -72.92 -28.60
C ASN A 127 39.61 -73.30 -28.25
N THR A 128 39.89 -74.50 -27.74
CA THR A 128 40.31 -75.67 -28.54
C THR A 128 41.08 -75.28 -29.79
N GLU A 129 42.41 -75.30 -29.70
CA GLU A 129 43.24 -76.24 -30.45
C GLU A 129 44.73 -75.94 -30.21
N GLU A 130 45.44 -77.04 -29.95
CA GLU A 130 46.82 -77.26 -30.40
C GLU A 130 47.87 -76.19 -30.08
N LYS A 131 48.58 -76.40 -28.98
CA LYS A 131 50.05 -76.24 -29.00
C LYS A 131 50.73 -77.27 -28.13
N LYS A 132 51.16 -78.31 -28.84
CA LYS A 132 52.26 -79.24 -28.56
C LYS A 132 53.29 -78.63 -27.61
N SER A 133 53.22 -78.99 -26.34
CA SER A 133 54.40 -79.08 -25.48
C SER A 133 54.76 -80.55 -25.39
N GLN A 134 55.95 -80.85 -25.89
CA GLN A 134 56.47 -82.18 -26.07
C GLN A 134 56.33 -83.00 -24.78
N LYS A 135 55.75 -84.18 -24.95
CA LYS A 135 56.15 -85.38 -24.22
C LYS A 135 57.69 -85.46 -24.31
N MET A 136 58.39 -84.99 -23.30
CA MET A 136 59.69 -85.56 -22.96
C MET A 136 59.38 -86.92 -22.35
N THR A 137 59.37 -87.88 -23.27
CA THR A 137 59.55 -89.30 -23.05
C THR A 137 60.40 -89.56 -21.82
N GLY A 138 59.86 -90.38 -20.92
CA GLY A 138 60.63 -90.98 -19.84
C GLY A 138 61.81 -91.73 -20.44
N LEU A 139 62.99 -91.15 -20.32
CA LEU A 139 64.20 -91.93 -20.30
C LEU A 139 64.22 -92.62 -18.94
N HIS A 140 63.86 -93.90 -18.98
CA HIS A 140 64.34 -94.89 -18.03
C HIS A 140 65.87 -94.79 -17.95
N THR A 141 66.37 -93.90 -17.10
CA THR A 141 67.62 -94.18 -16.41
C THR A 141 67.26 -95.30 -15.44
N LYS A 142 67.61 -96.53 -15.84
CA LYS A 142 67.70 -97.66 -14.93
C LYS A 142 68.34 -97.12 -13.65
N LYS A 143 67.67 -97.31 -12.51
CA LYS A 143 68.37 -97.36 -11.23
C LYS A 143 69.56 -98.27 -11.47
N ILE A 144 70.76 -97.69 -11.54
CA ILE A 144 71.96 -98.44 -11.24
C ILE A 144 71.74 -98.78 -9.77
N GLU A 145 71.21 -99.96 -9.53
CA GLU A 145 71.42 -100.65 -8.27
C GLU A 145 72.94 -100.68 -8.13
N ASN A 146 73.46 -99.69 -7.40
CA ASN A 146 74.83 -99.72 -6.95
C ASN A 146 74.88 -100.94 -6.04
N ASP A 147 75.37 -102.01 -6.65
CA ASP A 147 75.79 -103.28 -6.09
C ASP A 147 76.90 -102.98 -5.07
N LEU A 148 76.50 -102.42 -3.92
CA LEU A 148 77.37 -102.04 -2.81
C LEU A 148 77.56 -103.20 -1.82
N ALA A 149 77.31 -104.43 -2.27
CA ALA A 149 77.63 -105.64 -1.54
C ALA A 149 79.08 -106.14 -1.80
N PHE A 150 79.88 -105.45 -2.65
CA PHE A 150 81.19 -105.94 -3.08
C PHE A 150 82.36 -104.94 -2.98
N LEU A 151 82.29 -103.98 -2.05
CA LEU A 151 83.46 -103.20 -1.65
C LEU A 151 83.93 -103.65 -0.27
N ASN A 152 85.02 -104.42 -0.25
CA ASN A 152 85.81 -104.74 0.95
C ASN A 152 85.91 -103.52 1.86
N GLU A 153 85.58 -103.71 3.14
CA GLU A 153 85.52 -102.66 4.17
C GLU A 153 86.88 -101.98 4.45
N GLU A 154 87.97 -102.43 3.81
CA GLU A 154 89.33 -101.88 3.97
C GLU A 154 89.79 -100.95 2.82
N ASN A 155 89.02 -100.73 1.76
CA ASN A 155 89.43 -99.85 0.65
C ASN A 155 89.06 -98.37 0.92
N GLN A 156 90.08 -97.54 1.17
CA GLN A 156 89.95 -96.10 1.45
C GLN A 156 89.16 -95.32 0.38
N TRP A 157 89.22 -95.73 -0.90
CA TRP A 157 88.45 -95.12 -1.98
C TRP A 157 86.94 -95.40 -1.88
N GLY A 158 86.55 -96.56 -1.34
CA GLY A 158 85.17 -96.90 -1.05
C GLY A 158 84.57 -96.04 0.06
N ALA A 159 85.37 -95.70 1.08
CA ALA A 159 84.97 -94.78 2.14
C ALA A 159 84.77 -93.35 1.61
N ILE A 160 85.66 -92.86 0.75
CA ILE A 160 85.52 -91.54 0.09
C ILE A 160 84.25 -91.49 -0.78
N TYR A 161 83.96 -92.55 -1.55
CA TYR A 161 82.75 -92.60 -2.36
C TYR A 161 81.46 -92.65 -1.51
N LYS A 162 81.44 -93.45 -0.43
CA LYS A 162 80.33 -93.47 0.54
C LYS A 162 80.13 -92.09 1.19
N TYR A 163 81.21 -91.40 1.54
CA TYR A 163 81.16 -90.04 2.11
C TYR A 163 80.65 -89.01 1.09
N ASN A 164 81.12 -89.06 -0.16
CA ASN A 164 80.63 -88.18 -1.22
C ASN A 164 79.14 -88.42 -1.52
N LYS A 165 78.70 -89.69 -1.52
CA LYS A 165 77.28 -90.03 -1.65
C LYS A 165 76.47 -89.49 -0.46
N TYR A 166 76.96 -89.66 0.76
CA TYR A 166 76.32 -89.10 1.95
C TYR A 166 76.23 -87.57 1.90
N LEU A 167 77.29 -86.87 1.46
CA LEU A 167 77.26 -85.43 1.25
C LEU A 167 76.26 -85.02 0.17
N TYR A 168 76.20 -85.74 -0.94
CA TYR A 168 75.22 -85.49 -1.99
C TYR A 168 73.80 -85.69 -1.48
N ASP A 169 73.51 -86.81 -0.80
CA ASP A 169 72.20 -87.08 -0.21
C ASP A 169 71.82 -85.96 0.78
N LYS A 170 72.75 -85.55 1.65
CA LYS A 170 72.56 -84.43 2.58
C LYS A 170 72.31 -83.10 1.86
N GLU A 171 73.02 -82.81 0.77
CA GLU A 171 72.80 -81.62 -0.05
C GLU A 171 71.44 -81.65 -0.77
N THR A 172 71.03 -82.81 -1.27
CA THR A 172 69.70 -82.97 -1.90
C THR A 172 68.58 -82.78 -0.88
N ASP A 173 68.74 -83.26 0.35
CA ASP A 173 67.75 -83.07 1.40
C ASP A 173 67.69 -81.62 1.88
N ILE A 174 68.84 -80.93 1.99
CA ILE A 174 68.85 -79.47 2.22
C ILE A 174 68.16 -78.71 1.08
N LYS A 175 68.38 -79.11 -0.18
CA LYS A 175 67.69 -78.50 -1.34
C LYS A 175 66.17 -78.72 -1.26
N LYS A 176 65.71 -79.93 -0.94
CA LYS A 176 64.28 -80.21 -0.71
C LYS A 176 63.71 -79.37 0.43
N GLN A 177 64.42 -79.24 1.55
CA GLN A 177 64.00 -78.40 2.67
C GLN A 177 63.87 -76.93 2.26
N ARG A 178 64.85 -76.38 1.54
CA ARG A 178 64.79 -75.01 0.99
C ARG A 178 63.64 -74.82 0.01
N GLU A 179 63.33 -75.82 -0.82
CA GLU A 179 62.17 -75.78 -1.72
C GLU A 179 60.84 -75.80 -0.96
N VAL A 180 60.72 -76.63 0.08
CA VAL A 180 59.54 -76.66 0.95
C VAL A 180 59.36 -75.32 1.67
N GLU A 181 60.43 -74.74 2.21
CA GLU A 181 60.40 -73.41 2.83
C GLU A 181 60.05 -72.32 1.82
N ARG A 182 60.60 -72.35 0.60
CA ARG A 182 60.24 -71.42 -0.46
C ARG A 182 58.76 -71.53 -0.82
N LYS A 183 58.23 -72.75 -0.98
CA LYS A 183 56.80 -73.00 -1.24
C LYS A 183 55.94 -72.49 -0.08
N LYS A 184 56.37 -72.68 1.17
CA LYS A 184 55.69 -72.17 2.36
C LYS A 184 55.63 -70.64 2.36
N LYS A 185 56.75 -69.95 2.10
CA LYS A 185 56.78 -68.48 1.99
C LYS A 185 55.90 -67.96 0.84
N ILE A 186 55.92 -68.62 -0.31
CA ILE A 186 55.05 -68.26 -1.45
C ILE A 186 53.57 -68.43 -1.06
N LYS A 187 53.22 -69.52 -0.38
CA LYS A 187 51.85 -69.75 0.09
C LYS A 187 51.42 -68.68 1.09
N GLU A 188 52.25 -68.37 2.08
CA GLU A 188 51.97 -67.33 3.08
C GLU A 188 51.78 -65.95 2.42
N GLU A 189 52.56 -65.62 1.39
CA GLU A 189 52.42 -64.37 0.65
C GLU A 189 51.14 -64.32 -0.19
N LEU A 190 50.78 -65.44 -0.86
CA LEU A 190 49.52 -65.54 -1.58
C LEU A 190 48.32 -65.44 -0.64
N ASP A 191 48.38 -66.10 0.53
CA ASP A 191 47.32 -66.02 1.55
C ASP A 191 47.17 -64.57 2.06
N LYS A 192 48.27 -63.85 2.29
CA LYS A 192 48.23 -62.40 2.61
C LYS A 192 47.57 -61.58 1.51
N GLN A 193 47.92 -61.80 0.24
CA GLN A 193 47.31 -61.09 -0.89
C GLN A 193 45.81 -61.36 -1.01
N VAL A 194 45.36 -62.59 -0.73
CA VAL A 194 43.93 -62.94 -0.70
C VAL A 194 43.23 -62.19 0.44
N ILE A 195 43.80 -62.17 1.64
CA ILE A 195 43.25 -61.44 2.80
C ILE A 195 43.17 -59.94 2.50
N GLU A 196 44.22 -59.35 1.95
CA GLU A 196 44.24 -57.92 1.59
C GLU A 196 43.19 -57.60 0.52
N LYS A 197 43.05 -58.45 -0.50
CA LYS A 197 42.03 -58.30 -1.54
C LYS A 197 40.62 -58.42 -0.97
N GLN A 198 40.38 -59.34 -0.04
CA GLN A 198 39.10 -59.46 0.65
C GLN A 198 38.80 -58.23 1.53
N SER A 199 39.80 -57.74 2.27
CA SER A 199 39.69 -56.52 3.08
C SER A 199 39.35 -55.30 2.23
N LYS A 200 40.06 -55.10 1.12
CA LYS A 200 39.77 -54.03 0.13
C LYS A 200 38.36 -54.14 -0.42
N LYS A 201 37.88 -55.35 -0.74
CA LYS A 201 36.52 -55.58 -1.22
C LYS A 201 35.46 -55.24 -0.17
N VAL A 202 35.72 -55.55 1.10
CA VAL A 202 34.79 -55.19 2.20
C VAL A 202 34.77 -53.68 2.42
N LEU A 203 35.92 -53.02 2.36
CA LEU A 203 36.01 -51.56 2.49
C LEU A 203 35.27 -50.86 1.35
N SER A 204 35.52 -51.25 0.10
CA SER A 204 34.81 -50.72 -1.07
C SER A 204 33.30 -50.91 -0.98
N LYS A 205 32.81 -52.07 -0.51
CA LYS A 205 31.37 -52.26 -0.25
C LYS A 205 30.81 -51.34 0.82
N LYS A 206 31.58 -51.04 1.88
CA LYS A 206 31.15 -50.09 2.92
C LYS A 206 31.07 -48.67 2.38
N GLU A 207 32.03 -48.27 1.55
CA GLU A 207 32.04 -46.96 0.88
C GLU A 207 30.87 -46.84 -0.11
N GLU A 208 30.60 -47.87 -0.92
CA GLU A 208 29.43 -47.93 -1.82
C GLU A 208 28.11 -47.82 -1.04
N ASN A 209 27.96 -48.54 0.07
CA ASN A 209 26.77 -48.46 0.91
C ASN A 209 26.61 -47.06 1.53
N ALA A 210 27.70 -46.45 2.03
CA ALA A 210 27.66 -45.10 2.58
C ALA A 210 27.30 -44.06 1.51
N PHE A 211 27.81 -44.23 0.29
CA PHE A 211 27.43 -43.39 -0.85
C PHE A 211 25.95 -43.54 -1.20
N TYR A 212 25.44 -44.77 -1.22
CA TYR A 212 24.02 -45.04 -1.47
C TYR A 212 23.11 -44.45 -0.39
N GLU A 213 23.46 -44.61 0.89
CA GLU A 213 22.71 -44.02 2.02
C GLU A 213 22.70 -42.48 1.93
N ASN A 214 23.82 -41.86 1.59
CA ASN A 214 23.88 -40.42 1.38
C ASN A 214 23.01 -39.99 0.19
N GLN A 215 23.05 -40.72 -0.92
CA GLN A 215 22.18 -40.43 -2.08
C GLN A 215 20.70 -40.53 -1.71
N MET A 216 20.31 -41.56 -0.98
CA MET A 216 18.94 -41.72 -0.48
C MET A 216 18.54 -40.57 0.44
N TYR A 217 19.42 -40.16 1.35
CA TYR A 217 19.18 -39.01 2.21
C TYR A 217 18.96 -37.73 1.40
N GLN A 218 19.79 -37.46 0.39
CA GLN A 218 19.60 -36.33 -0.51
C GLN A 218 18.25 -36.38 -1.21
N CYS A 219 17.84 -37.53 -1.74
CA CYS A 219 16.53 -37.71 -2.36
C CYS A 219 15.40 -37.36 -1.37
N THR A 220 15.45 -37.87 -0.14
CA THR A 220 14.42 -37.54 0.87
C THR A 220 14.38 -36.05 1.22
N LEU A 221 15.53 -35.38 1.25
CA LEU A 221 15.61 -33.94 1.51
C LEU A 221 15.01 -33.13 0.35
N PHE A 222 15.21 -33.57 -0.89
CA PHE A 222 14.58 -32.96 -2.06
C PHE A 222 13.06 -33.13 -2.04
N ASP A 223 12.56 -34.32 -1.72
CA ASP A 223 11.12 -34.59 -1.62
C ASP A 223 10.47 -33.73 -0.54
N GLN A 224 11.10 -33.60 0.64
CA GLN A 224 10.63 -32.72 1.71
C GLN A 224 10.58 -31.24 1.27
N LYS A 225 11.63 -30.77 0.60
CA LYS A 225 11.69 -29.40 0.08
C LYS A 225 10.62 -29.14 -0.99
N GLU A 226 10.32 -30.12 -1.82
CA GLU A 226 9.24 -30.02 -2.81
C GLU A 226 7.86 -30.01 -2.15
N GLN A 227 7.63 -30.84 -1.14
CA GLN A 227 6.41 -30.84 -0.34
C GLN A 227 6.20 -29.48 0.35
N GLU A 228 7.21 -28.93 1.01
CA GLU A 228 7.12 -27.59 1.62
C GLU A 228 6.79 -26.52 0.59
N LYS A 229 7.40 -26.58 -0.61
CA LYS A 229 7.11 -25.63 -1.70
C LYS A 229 5.66 -25.75 -2.16
N ALA A 230 5.15 -26.97 -2.27
CA ALA A 230 3.75 -27.22 -2.63
C ALA A 230 2.78 -26.71 -1.55
N GLU A 231 3.09 -26.91 -0.28
CA GLU A 231 2.29 -26.39 0.84
C GLU A 231 2.30 -24.86 0.90
N ARG A 232 3.47 -24.22 0.73
CA ARG A 232 3.57 -22.75 0.62
C ARG A 232 2.74 -22.23 -0.55
N ALA A 233 2.79 -22.89 -1.72
CA ALA A 233 1.97 -22.51 -2.86
C ALA A 233 0.47 -22.66 -2.58
N LYS A 234 0.03 -23.72 -1.88
CA LYS A 234 -1.36 -23.90 -1.44
C LYS A 234 -1.78 -22.80 -0.46
N TYR A 235 -0.92 -22.48 0.50
CA TYR A 235 -1.16 -21.43 1.49
C TYR A 235 -1.32 -20.05 0.85
N ILE A 236 -0.43 -19.69 -0.09
CA ILE A 236 -0.54 -18.44 -0.85
C ILE A 236 -1.86 -18.39 -1.63
N LYS A 237 -2.23 -19.46 -2.33
CA LYS A 237 -3.52 -19.56 -3.05
C LYS A 237 -4.72 -19.39 -2.12
N MET A 238 -4.64 -19.95 -0.91
CA MET A 238 -5.71 -19.84 0.10
C MET A 238 -5.85 -18.40 0.61
N ILE A 239 -4.73 -17.72 0.92
CA ILE A 239 -4.74 -16.30 1.31
C ILE A 239 -5.30 -15.43 0.19
N GLU A 240 -4.85 -15.64 -1.05
CA GLU A 240 -5.32 -14.87 -2.21
C GLU A 240 -6.84 -15.04 -2.40
N LYS A 241 -7.35 -16.27 -2.25
CA LYS A 241 -8.79 -16.53 -2.29
C LYS A 241 -9.53 -15.80 -1.17
N GLN A 242 -9.03 -15.84 0.06
CA GLN A 242 -9.64 -15.13 1.19
C GLN A 242 -9.66 -13.61 0.97
N ALA A 243 -8.58 -13.04 0.45
CA ALA A 243 -8.50 -11.61 0.13
C ALA A 243 -9.51 -11.21 -0.96
N ARG A 244 -9.62 -12.01 -2.03
CA ARG A 244 -10.64 -11.79 -3.09
C ARG A 244 -12.06 -11.90 -2.53
N ASP A 245 -12.33 -12.89 -1.69
CA ASP A 245 -13.66 -13.06 -1.07
C ASP A 245 -14.00 -11.88 -0.15
N GLN A 246 -13.02 -11.34 0.58
CA GLN A 246 -13.19 -10.12 1.38
C GLN A 246 -13.49 -8.90 0.50
N GLN A 247 -12.73 -8.69 -0.57
CA GLN A 247 -12.97 -7.60 -1.53
C GLN A 247 -14.38 -7.68 -2.13
N VAL A 248 -14.82 -8.86 -2.57
CA VAL A 248 -16.17 -9.05 -3.12
C VAL A 248 -17.25 -8.74 -2.08
N LYS A 249 -17.04 -9.13 -0.81
CA LYS A 249 -17.96 -8.79 0.29
C LYS A 249 -18.02 -7.29 0.55
N GLU A 250 -16.89 -6.60 0.54
CA GLU A 250 -16.81 -5.15 0.71
C GLU A 250 -17.50 -4.40 -0.43
N ILE A 251 -17.23 -4.77 -1.68
CA ILE A 251 -17.89 -4.19 -2.86
C ILE A 251 -19.41 -4.39 -2.76
N LYS A 252 -19.87 -5.59 -2.38
CA LYS A 252 -21.31 -5.87 -2.21
C LYS A 252 -21.92 -5.05 -1.08
N LYS A 253 -21.18 -4.82 0.02
CA LYS A 253 -21.62 -3.96 1.13
C LYS A 253 -21.72 -2.51 0.70
N ASN A 254 -20.71 -1.98 0.00
CA ASN A 254 -20.69 -0.61 -0.49
C ASN A 254 -21.84 -0.36 -1.48
N ARG A 255 -22.03 -1.26 -2.44
CA ARG A 255 -23.16 -1.20 -3.38
C ARG A 255 -24.52 -1.15 -2.67
N ARG A 256 -24.70 -1.93 -1.59
CA ARG A 256 -25.93 -1.89 -0.78
C ARG A 256 -26.11 -0.57 -0.02
N VAL A 257 -25.02 0.07 0.39
CA VAL A 257 -25.06 1.38 1.06
C VAL A 257 -25.41 2.46 0.04
N GLU A 258 -24.78 2.44 -1.13
CA GLU A 258 -25.10 3.33 -2.25
C GLU A 258 -26.56 3.20 -2.67
N GLU A 259 -27.06 1.99 -2.87
CA GLU A 259 -28.47 1.74 -3.24
C GLU A 259 -29.44 2.25 -2.14
N LYS A 260 -29.06 2.15 -0.86
CA LYS A 260 -29.85 2.73 0.23
C LYS A 260 -29.83 4.25 0.22
N GLN A 261 -28.69 4.87 -0.08
CA GLN A 261 -28.55 6.32 -0.18
C GLN A 261 -29.33 6.86 -1.37
N GLU A 262 -29.27 6.19 -2.52
CA GLU A 262 -30.05 6.52 -3.72
C GLU A 262 -31.55 6.42 -3.42
N LYS A 263 -32.01 5.31 -2.83
CA LYS A 263 -33.42 5.17 -2.39
C LYS A 263 -33.85 6.24 -1.40
N ALA A 264 -32.97 6.63 -0.47
CA ALA A 264 -33.27 7.70 0.49
C ALA A 264 -33.37 9.07 -0.20
N LEU A 265 -32.49 9.34 -1.18
CA LEU A 265 -32.52 10.55 -1.98
C LEU A 265 -33.80 10.60 -2.84
N ASP A 266 -34.15 9.51 -3.50
CA ASP A 266 -35.37 9.39 -4.30
C ASP A 266 -36.62 9.58 -3.43
N SER A 267 -36.66 8.95 -2.26
CA SER A 267 -37.75 9.13 -1.30
C SER A 267 -37.87 10.59 -0.85
N TYR A 268 -36.74 11.26 -0.59
CA TYR A 268 -36.71 12.67 -0.23
C TYR A 268 -37.20 13.57 -1.39
N MET A 269 -36.79 13.27 -2.62
CA MET A 269 -37.25 13.99 -3.82
C MET A 269 -38.76 13.82 -4.03
N ILE A 270 -39.27 12.59 -3.91
CA ILE A 270 -40.71 12.31 -4.00
C ILE A 270 -41.48 13.05 -2.90
N GLN A 271 -40.97 13.06 -1.67
CA GLN A 271 -41.59 13.80 -0.58
C GLN A 271 -41.64 15.30 -0.89
N LYS A 272 -40.54 15.87 -1.38
CA LYS A 272 -40.48 17.30 -1.74
C LYS A 272 -41.47 17.64 -2.86
N VAL A 273 -41.58 16.80 -3.88
CA VAL A 273 -42.56 16.99 -4.96
C VAL A 273 -44.00 16.93 -4.43
N ARG A 274 -44.28 16.03 -3.47
CA ARG A 274 -45.59 16.00 -2.80
C ARG A 274 -45.87 17.27 -2.01
N GLU A 275 -44.89 17.77 -1.26
CA GLU A 275 -45.02 19.03 -0.51
C GLU A 275 -45.26 20.21 -1.46
N GLU A 276 -44.53 20.29 -2.58
CA GLU A 276 -44.73 21.33 -3.61
C GLU A 276 -46.14 21.25 -4.25
N LEU A 277 -46.64 20.05 -4.53
CA LEU A 277 -48.00 19.84 -5.05
C LEU A 277 -49.09 20.21 -4.02
N ASP A 278 -48.91 19.84 -2.75
CA ASP A 278 -49.84 20.19 -1.68
C ASP A 278 -49.90 21.70 -1.46
N ASP A 279 -48.76 22.38 -1.53
CA ASP A 279 -48.70 23.84 -1.42
C ASP A 279 -49.30 24.54 -2.64
N GLU A 280 -49.11 24.01 -3.84
CA GLU A 280 -49.80 24.49 -5.05
C GLU A 280 -51.33 24.32 -4.93
N GLN A 281 -51.79 23.17 -4.42
CA GLN A 281 -53.23 22.95 -4.18
C GLN A 281 -53.79 23.93 -3.15
N LYS A 282 -53.11 24.14 -2.01
CA LYS A 282 -53.51 25.14 -1.00
C LYS A 282 -53.53 26.54 -1.59
N PHE A 283 -52.55 26.90 -2.42
CA PHE A 283 -52.51 28.20 -3.08
C PHE A 283 -53.69 28.38 -4.05
N LEU A 284 -54.05 27.35 -4.81
CA LEU A 284 -55.21 27.37 -5.68
C LEU A 284 -56.53 27.49 -4.90
N GLN A 285 -56.66 26.78 -3.77
CA GLN A 285 -57.81 26.91 -2.87
C GLN A 285 -57.90 28.32 -2.30
N PHE A 286 -56.80 28.85 -1.76
CA PHE A 286 -56.72 30.22 -1.26
C PHE A 286 -57.10 31.24 -2.33
N LYS A 287 -56.62 31.08 -3.58
CA LYS A 287 -56.96 31.95 -4.70
C LYS A 287 -58.46 31.90 -5.01
N LYS A 288 -59.08 30.72 -5.00
CA LYS A 288 -60.54 30.56 -5.19
C LYS A 288 -61.33 31.22 -4.06
N GLU A 289 -60.95 30.99 -2.81
CA GLU A 289 -61.59 31.61 -1.64
C GLU A 289 -61.46 33.13 -1.69
N HIS A 290 -60.27 33.64 -2.02
CA HIS A 290 -60.04 35.07 -2.15
C HIS A 290 -60.87 35.68 -3.27
N GLN A 291 -60.94 35.04 -4.44
CA GLN A 291 -61.81 35.46 -5.54
C GLN A 291 -63.28 35.47 -5.13
N TYR A 292 -63.73 34.45 -4.40
CA TYR A 292 -65.08 34.39 -3.86
C TYR A 292 -65.37 35.55 -2.88
N GLN A 293 -64.45 35.83 -1.94
CA GLN A 293 -64.58 36.95 -1.01
C GLN A 293 -64.63 38.30 -1.73
N VAL A 294 -63.78 38.51 -2.74
CA VAL A 294 -63.79 39.72 -3.56
C VAL A 294 -65.12 39.87 -4.30
N MET A 295 -65.64 38.79 -4.88
CA MET A 295 -66.94 38.79 -5.55
C MET A 295 -68.09 39.08 -4.58
N GLN A 296 -68.08 38.46 -3.40
CA GLN A 296 -69.07 38.71 -2.35
C GLN A 296 -69.04 40.17 -1.90
N LYS A 297 -67.85 40.75 -1.75
CA LYS A 297 -67.67 42.16 -1.39
C LYS A 297 -68.20 43.10 -2.49
N LEU A 298 -67.92 42.80 -3.76
CA LEU A 298 -68.46 43.56 -4.89
C LEU A 298 -70.00 43.49 -4.94
N MET A 299 -70.59 42.33 -4.67
CA MET A 299 -72.04 42.18 -4.56
C MET A 299 -72.61 43.06 -3.44
N SER A 300 -72.01 43.05 -2.24
CA SER A 300 -72.45 43.92 -1.14
C SER A 300 -72.27 45.41 -1.43
N GLU A 301 -71.13 45.80 -2.03
CA GLU A 301 -70.88 47.20 -2.41
C GLU A 301 -71.85 47.67 -3.49
N ASN A 302 -72.24 46.80 -4.43
CA ASN A 302 -73.26 47.10 -5.44
C ASN A 302 -74.67 47.21 -4.84
N GLU A 303 -75.03 46.35 -3.89
CA GLU A 303 -76.30 46.44 -3.16
C GLU A 303 -76.38 47.74 -2.34
N GLU A 304 -75.30 48.11 -1.66
CA GLU A 304 -75.21 49.39 -0.94
C GLU A 304 -75.33 50.58 -1.88
N LYS A 305 -74.60 50.58 -3.00
CA LYS A 305 -74.73 51.63 -4.04
C LYS A 305 -76.14 51.73 -4.57
N LYS A 306 -76.82 50.59 -4.80
CA LYS A 306 -78.21 50.58 -5.25
C LYS A 306 -79.13 51.20 -4.21
N LYS A 307 -78.95 50.88 -2.92
CA LYS A 307 -79.70 51.49 -1.81
C LYS A 307 -79.43 52.98 -1.68
N ILE A 308 -78.19 53.42 -1.86
CA ILE A 308 -77.82 54.84 -1.84
C ILE A 308 -78.49 55.56 -3.01
N GLN A 309 -78.41 55.02 -4.24
CA GLN A 309 -79.08 55.58 -5.41
C GLN A 309 -80.60 55.63 -5.24
N GLU A 310 -81.21 54.62 -4.60
CA GLU A 310 -82.64 54.61 -4.31
C GLU A 310 -83.02 55.69 -3.29
N LYS A 311 -82.20 55.90 -2.25
CA LYS A 311 -82.36 57.01 -1.32
C LYS A 311 -82.17 58.37 -1.99
N GLU A 312 -81.13 58.54 -2.82
CA GLU A 312 -80.89 59.77 -3.57
C GLU A 312 -82.07 60.08 -4.50
N LYS A 313 -82.64 59.08 -5.18
CA LYS A 313 -83.86 59.27 -5.99
C LYS A 313 -85.06 59.67 -5.16
N GLU A 314 -85.21 59.12 -3.95
CA GLU A 314 -86.31 59.48 -3.06
C GLU A 314 -86.09 60.89 -2.46
N ASP A 315 -84.84 61.26 -2.14
CA ASP A 315 -84.46 62.59 -1.69
C ASP A 315 -84.66 63.63 -2.82
N GLU A 316 -84.26 63.32 -4.06
CA GLU A 316 -84.54 64.12 -5.26
C GLU A 316 -86.04 64.27 -5.50
N ARG A 317 -86.81 63.20 -5.29
CA ARG A 317 -88.28 63.24 -5.38
C ARG A 317 -88.86 64.14 -4.31
N GLN A 318 -88.39 64.06 -3.06
CA GLN A 318 -88.81 64.92 -1.97
C GLN A 318 -88.36 66.36 -2.18
N GLU A 319 -87.17 66.59 -2.73
CA GLU A 319 -86.67 67.91 -3.08
C GLU A 319 -87.48 68.51 -4.23
N ASN A 320 -87.85 67.71 -5.23
CA ASN A 320 -88.74 68.13 -6.30
C ASN A 320 -90.15 68.45 -5.75
N ILE A 321 -90.69 67.64 -4.84
CA ILE A 321 -91.95 67.97 -4.14
C ILE A 321 -91.80 69.28 -3.35
N ARG A 322 -90.69 69.47 -2.61
CA ARG A 322 -90.42 70.71 -1.88
C ARG A 322 -90.23 71.90 -2.80
N LEU A 323 -89.63 71.70 -3.97
CA LEU A 323 -89.41 72.72 -4.99
C LEU A 323 -90.73 73.08 -5.68
N MET A 324 -91.58 72.10 -5.97
CA MET A 324 -92.95 72.32 -6.45
C MET A 324 -93.79 73.04 -5.40
N ASP A 325 -93.72 72.64 -4.13
CA ASP A 325 -94.38 73.35 -3.02
C ASP A 325 -93.82 74.77 -2.85
N ALA A 326 -92.51 74.95 -2.99
CA ALA A 326 -91.87 76.25 -2.96
C ALA A 326 -92.25 77.10 -4.17
N TYR A 327 -92.49 76.49 -5.33
CA TYR A 327 -92.96 77.13 -6.56
C TYR A 327 -94.45 77.48 -6.47
N CYS A 328 -95.29 76.64 -5.89
CA CYS A 328 -96.67 76.97 -5.53
C CYS A 328 -96.70 78.12 -4.53
N LYS A 329 -95.88 78.07 -3.48
CA LYS A 329 -95.67 79.20 -2.57
C LYS A 329 -95.07 80.43 -3.26
N LEU A 330 -94.28 80.25 -4.33
CA LEU A 330 -93.73 81.34 -5.14
C LEU A 330 -94.81 81.97 -6.03
N LEU A 331 -95.75 81.18 -6.56
CA LEU A 331 -96.93 81.67 -7.27
C LEU A 331 -97.88 82.41 -6.32
N ASP A 332 -98.13 81.85 -5.14
CA ASP A 332 -98.86 82.53 -4.06
C ASP A 332 -98.14 83.83 -3.66
N LYS A 333 -96.80 83.78 -3.58
CA LYS A 333 -95.96 84.97 -3.37
C LYS A 333 -95.91 85.91 -4.55
N GLN A 334 -96.08 85.48 -5.80
CA GLN A 334 -96.18 86.36 -6.97
C GLN A 334 -97.50 87.13 -6.96
N GLU A 335 -98.55 86.50 -6.42
CA GLU A 335 -99.81 87.17 -6.08
C GLU A 335 -99.62 88.16 -4.91
N GLU A 336 -98.84 87.80 -3.88
CA GLU A 336 -98.40 88.73 -2.83
C GLU A 336 -97.39 89.78 -3.33
N GLU A 337 -96.60 89.52 -4.37
CA GLU A 337 -95.60 90.42 -4.98
C GLU A 337 -96.25 91.38 -5.97
N ARG A 338 -97.43 91.06 -6.50
CA ARG A 338 -98.35 92.08 -7.01
C ARG A 338 -98.74 93.08 -5.92
N GLN A 339 -98.82 92.65 -4.65
CA GLN A 339 -99.01 93.54 -3.49
C GLN A 339 -97.70 94.13 -2.95
N LYS A 340 -96.53 93.50 -3.15
CA LYS A 340 -95.20 94.01 -2.73
C LYS A 340 -94.42 94.77 -3.80
N ALA A 341 -94.84 94.79 -5.07
CA ALA A 341 -94.41 95.78 -6.06
C ALA A 341 -94.74 97.22 -5.61
N MET A 342 -95.61 97.33 -4.61
CA MET A 342 -95.87 98.54 -3.84
C MET A 342 -94.88 98.77 -2.67
N LYS A 343 -94.24 97.72 -2.15
CA LYS A 343 -93.47 97.77 -0.89
C LYS A 343 -91.98 97.99 -1.05
N GLU A 344 -91.35 97.67 -2.18
CA GLU A 344 -89.89 97.73 -2.21
C GLU A 344 -89.37 98.23 -3.57
N ARG A 345 -88.82 99.44 -3.75
CA ARG A 345 -88.26 100.45 -2.82
C ARG A 345 -87.22 99.94 -1.81
N ASP A 346 -87.15 98.63 -1.57
CA ASP A 346 -86.13 97.93 -0.77
C ASP A 346 -85.17 97.19 -1.72
N GLU A 347 -84.86 97.86 -2.82
CA GLU A 347 -83.77 97.58 -3.75
C GLU A 347 -82.38 97.46 -3.10
N LYS A 348 -82.19 97.69 -1.79
CA LYS A 348 -80.85 97.86 -1.21
C LYS A 348 -80.21 96.61 -0.59
N ILE A 349 -80.92 95.48 -0.50
CA ILE A 349 -80.47 94.32 0.30
C ILE A 349 -79.66 93.28 -0.51
N LYS A 350 -79.77 93.27 -1.84
CA LYS A 350 -79.11 92.27 -2.72
C LYS A 350 -77.58 92.33 -2.80
N GLN A 351 -76.94 93.36 -2.23
CA GLN A 351 -75.48 93.54 -2.35
C GLN A 351 -74.65 92.73 -1.33
N TYR A 352 -75.27 91.97 -0.42
CA TYR A 352 -74.57 91.21 0.62
C TYR A 352 -74.32 89.71 0.31
N GLN A 353 -74.94 89.13 -0.72
CA GLN A 353 -74.83 87.69 -1.02
C GLN A 353 -73.54 87.26 -1.75
N GLU A 354 -72.87 88.16 -2.46
CA GLU A 354 -71.66 87.81 -3.24
C GLU A 354 -70.41 87.57 -2.37
N LYS A 355 -70.36 88.08 -1.14
CA LYS A 355 -69.19 87.93 -0.24
C LYS A 355 -69.07 86.57 0.46
N ALA A 356 -70.09 85.71 0.39
CA ALA A 356 -70.09 84.40 1.07
C ALA A 356 -69.38 83.29 0.27
N MET A 357 -69.35 83.39 -1.06
CA MET A 357 -68.75 82.39 -1.96
C MET A 357 -67.21 82.37 -1.90
N GLU A 358 -66.59 83.51 -1.60
CA GLU A 358 -65.12 83.68 -1.58
C GLU A 358 -64.42 83.02 -0.37
N MET A 359 -65.18 82.64 0.67
CA MET A 359 -64.63 82.02 1.88
C MET A 359 -64.52 80.49 1.77
N GLN A 360 -65.37 79.86 0.95
CA GLN A 360 -65.42 78.41 0.73
C GLN A 360 -64.27 77.91 -0.16
N GLU A 361 -63.82 78.76 -1.09
CA GLU A 361 -62.67 78.50 -1.97
C GLU A 361 -61.35 78.40 -1.19
N LYS A 362 -61.17 79.26 -0.18
CA LYS A 362 -59.97 79.27 0.70
C LYS A 362 -59.91 78.08 1.68
N GLU A 363 -61.03 77.40 1.96
CA GLU A 363 -61.04 76.16 2.75
C GLU A 363 -60.70 74.91 1.93
N LEU A 364 -61.11 74.86 0.65
CA LEU A 364 -60.77 73.78 -0.27
C LEU A 364 -59.27 73.74 -0.56
N GLU A 365 -58.65 74.90 -0.77
CA GLU A 365 -57.22 75.04 -1.05
C GLU A 365 -56.34 74.58 0.12
N LYS A 366 -56.76 74.85 1.37
CA LYS A 366 -56.07 74.35 2.58
C LYS A 366 -56.20 72.82 2.76
N LYS A 367 -57.31 72.21 2.34
CA LYS A 367 -57.49 70.75 2.37
C LYS A 367 -56.60 70.05 1.34
N ILE A 368 -56.46 70.61 0.15
CA ILE A 368 -55.58 70.10 -0.92
C ILE A 368 -54.11 70.16 -0.47
N GLY A 369 -53.65 71.29 0.08
CA GLY A 369 -52.28 71.43 0.57
C GLY A 369 -51.92 70.53 1.78
N GLN A 370 -52.90 70.04 2.54
CA GLN A 370 -52.66 69.04 3.60
C GLN A 370 -52.57 67.61 3.07
N LEU A 371 -53.26 67.30 1.96
CA LEU A 371 -53.19 65.99 1.30
C LEU A 371 -51.85 65.82 0.57
N GLU A 372 -51.35 66.85 -0.11
CA GLU A 372 -50.03 66.85 -0.75
C GLU A 372 -48.90 66.60 0.26
N LYS A 373 -48.92 67.30 1.41
CA LYS A 373 -47.94 67.09 2.49
C LYS A 373 -48.00 65.69 3.11
N ARG A 374 -49.12 64.97 2.98
CA ARG A 374 -49.23 63.56 3.38
C ARG A 374 -48.68 62.63 2.30
N ALA A 375 -48.92 62.93 1.02
CA ALA A 375 -48.37 62.17 -0.10
C ALA A 375 -46.82 62.22 -0.11
N ASP A 376 -46.23 63.41 0.06
CA ASP A 376 -44.77 63.59 0.12
C ASP A 376 -44.11 62.76 1.24
N LYS A 377 -44.75 62.70 2.41
CA LYS A 377 -44.26 61.88 3.53
C LYS A 377 -44.32 60.38 3.24
N TYR A 378 -45.25 59.94 2.40
CA TYR A 378 -45.34 58.54 1.97
C TYR A 378 -44.29 58.21 0.91
N GLU A 379 -44.04 59.09 -0.05
CA GLU A 379 -42.98 58.92 -1.03
C GLU A 379 -41.60 58.87 -0.38
N GLN A 380 -41.29 59.81 0.53
CA GLN A 380 -40.01 59.82 1.26
C GLN A 380 -39.79 58.55 2.09
N ARG A 381 -40.85 57.97 2.67
CA ARG A 381 -40.77 56.68 3.39
C ARG A 381 -40.53 55.50 2.45
N LYS A 382 -41.16 55.50 1.28
CA LYS A 382 -41.00 54.46 0.25
C LYS A 382 -39.58 54.50 -0.32
N GLU A 383 -39.07 55.69 -0.63
CA GLU A 383 -37.73 55.88 -1.15
C GLU A 383 -36.65 55.49 -0.14
N ARG A 384 -36.82 55.82 1.13
CA ARG A 384 -35.90 55.38 2.20
C ARG A 384 -35.84 53.85 2.33
N ARG A 385 -36.98 53.15 2.23
CA ARG A 385 -37.01 51.67 2.20
C ARG A 385 -36.30 51.11 0.97
N LEU A 386 -36.44 51.75 -0.18
CA LEU A 386 -35.80 51.32 -1.42
C LEU A 386 -34.27 51.41 -1.31
N GLN A 387 -33.76 52.52 -0.78
CA GLN A 387 -32.33 52.74 -0.55
C GLN A 387 -31.74 51.76 0.48
N GLU A 388 -32.50 51.39 1.52
CA GLU A 388 -32.08 50.37 2.50
C GLU A 388 -31.97 48.98 1.86
N LEU A 389 -32.94 48.61 1.02
CA LEU A 389 -32.92 47.33 0.27
C LEU A 389 -31.76 47.27 -0.72
N GLU A 390 -31.47 48.38 -1.41
CA GLU A 390 -30.35 48.47 -2.35
C GLU A 390 -29.00 48.28 -1.63
N LYS A 391 -28.79 48.99 -0.50
CA LYS A 391 -27.58 48.82 0.34
C LYS A 391 -27.43 47.39 0.86
N GLU A 392 -28.52 46.73 1.23
CA GLU A 392 -28.47 45.35 1.69
C GLU A 392 -28.17 44.37 0.54
N ALA A 393 -28.69 44.62 -0.66
CA ALA A 393 -28.35 43.84 -1.86
C ALA A 393 -26.88 44.02 -2.26
N GLU A 394 -26.33 45.23 -2.18
CA GLU A 394 -24.91 45.50 -2.39
C GLU A 394 -24.03 44.82 -1.34
N ARG A 395 -24.41 44.86 -0.06
CA ARG A 395 -23.69 44.14 1.00
C ARG A 395 -23.66 42.64 0.74
N LYS A 396 -24.78 42.05 0.34
CA LYS A 396 -24.85 40.62 -0.03
C LYS A 396 -23.96 40.31 -1.23
N LYS A 397 -23.97 41.15 -2.28
CA LYS A 397 -23.06 41.00 -3.44
C LYS A 397 -21.59 41.11 -3.05
N TRP A 398 -21.25 41.99 -2.10
CA TRP A 398 -19.90 42.12 -1.60
C TRP A 398 -19.47 40.90 -0.77
N GLU A 399 -20.35 40.41 0.11
CA GLU A 399 -20.13 39.18 0.89
C GLU A 399 -19.94 37.95 -0.01
N THR A 400 -20.70 37.82 -1.10
CA THR A 400 -20.52 36.71 -2.06
C THR A 400 -19.20 36.85 -2.81
N LYS A 401 -18.83 38.04 -3.29
CA LYS A 401 -17.52 38.30 -3.91
C LYS A 401 -16.36 37.95 -2.98
N LEU A 402 -16.46 38.31 -1.70
CA LEU A 402 -15.44 38.02 -0.69
C LEU A 402 -15.30 36.50 -0.49
N LYS A 403 -16.41 35.78 -0.32
CA LYS A 403 -16.41 34.30 -0.20
C LYS A 403 -15.82 33.63 -1.44
N THR A 404 -16.16 34.11 -2.64
CA THR A 404 -15.57 33.59 -3.88
C THR A 404 -14.06 33.83 -3.93
N ARG A 405 -13.60 35.01 -3.50
CA ARG A 405 -12.16 35.32 -3.43
C ARG A 405 -11.43 34.42 -2.42
N GLU A 406 -11.99 34.23 -1.23
CA GLU A 406 -11.45 33.33 -0.21
C GLU A 406 -11.39 31.89 -0.71
N TYR A 407 -12.43 31.43 -1.41
CA TYR A 407 -12.46 30.11 -2.01
C TYR A 407 -11.38 29.93 -3.08
N LEU A 408 -11.21 30.89 -3.98
CA LEU A 408 -10.17 30.85 -5.01
C LEU A 408 -8.75 30.90 -4.40
N ASN A 409 -8.54 31.72 -3.36
CA ASN A 409 -7.28 31.75 -2.63
C ASN A 409 -6.98 30.40 -1.97
N LYS A 410 -7.99 29.78 -1.35
CA LYS A 410 -7.86 28.44 -0.76
C LYS A 410 -7.50 27.38 -1.81
N GLN A 411 -8.10 27.45 -3.00
CA GLN A 411 -7.74 26.55 -4.11
C GLN A 411 -6.30 26.77 -4.61
N MET A 412 -5.85 28.02 -4.65
CA MET A 412 -4.46 28.36 -4.99
C MET A 412 -3.48 27.81 -3.95
N GLU A 413 -3.75 28.02 -2.66
CA GLU A 413 -2.94 27.50 -1.56
C GLU A 413 -2.90 25.97 -1.56
N GLU A 414 -4.03 25.30 -1.75
CA GLU A 414 -4.09 23.84 -1.84
C GLU A 414 -3.27 23.31 -3.02
N ARG A 415 -3.36 23.97 -4.17
CA ARG A 415 -2.54 23.64 -5.35
C ARG A 415 -1.05 23.85 -5.10
N ASP A 416 -0.68 24.92 -4.39
CA ASP A 416 0.72 25.22 -4.10
C ASP A 416 1.31 24.26 -3.05
N VAL A 417 0.52 23.88 -2.03
CA VAL A 417 0.87 22.82 -1.07
C VAL A 417 1.04 21.48 -1.78
N GLN A 418 0.15 21.14 -2.72
CA GLN A 418 0.26 19.93 -3.51
C GLN A 418 1.53 19.92 -4.36
N LYS A 419 1.85 21.04 -5.03
CA LYS A 419 3.12 21.20 -5.77
C LYS A 419 4.34 21.08 -4.87
N GLN A 420 4.32 21.65 -3.66
CA GLN A 420 5.41 21.50 -2.72
C GLN A 420 5.57 20.05 -2.27
N ARG A 421 4.46 19.35 -2.02
CA ARG A 421 4.48 17.93 -1.64
C ARG A 421 5.00 17.05 -2.77
N GLU A 422 4.64 17.33 -4.02
CA GLU A 422 5.19 16.65 -5.20
C GLU A 422 6.69 16.90 -5.32
N LYS A 423 7.13 18.15 -5.20
CA LYS A 423 8.57 18.47 -5.19
C LYS A 423 9.35 17.76 -4.09
N LEU A 424 8.77 17.63 -2.89
CA LEU A 424 9.41 16.90 -1.79
C LEU A 424 9.52 15.40 -2.09
N LYS A 425 8.48 14.79 -2.67
CA LYS A 425 8.53 13.39 -3.12
C LYS A 425 9.58 13.19 -4.21
N ASP A 426 9.65 14.10 -5.17
CA ASP A 426 10.66 14.04 -6.24
C ASP A 426 12.08 14.17 -5.67
N GLN A 427 12.26 15.04 -4.66
CA GLN A 427 13.53 15.17 -3.94
C GLN A 427 13.88 13.91 -3.16
N GLU A 428 12.93 13.32 -2.43
CA GLU A 428 13.11 12.06 -1.69
C GLU A 428 13.49 10.92 -2.64
N GLN A 429 12.81 10.82 -3.79
CA GLN A 429 13.12 9.83 -4.82
C GLN A 429 14.51 10.06 -5.41
N ALA A 430 14.88 11.31 -5.68
CA ALA A 430 16.21 11.65 -6.16
C ALA A 430 17.30 11.35 -5.13
N THR A 431 17.04 11.52 -3.82
CA THR A 431 17.99 11.11 -2.78
C THR A 431 18.15 9.60 -2.71
N LEU A 432 17.05 8.84 -2.79
CA LEU A 432 17.07 7.38 -2.82
C LEU A 432 17.86 6.85 -4.02
N TRP A 433 17.64 7.42 -5.21
CA TRP A 433 18.40 7.06 -6.40
C TRP A 433 19.89 7.38 -6.30
N LYS A 434 20.25 8.50 -5.66
CA LYS A 434 21.66 8.82 -5.39
C LYS A 434 22.28 7.79 -4.46
N GLU A 435 21.60 7.45 -3.37
CA GLU A 435 22.05 6.44 -2.42
C GLU A 435 22.21 5.06 -3.08
N ASP A 436 21.20 4.60 -3.83
CA ASP A 436 21.25 3.34 -4.58
C ASP A 436 22.40 3.33 -5.59
N THR A 437 22.62 4.43 -6.31
CA THR A 437 23.74 4.58 -7.24
C THR A 437 25.07 4.49 -6.49
N THR A 438 25.20 5.16 -5.33
CA THR A 438 26.42 5.06 -4.53
C THR A 438 26.66 3.66 -3.98
N ASN A 439 25.61 2.96 -3.52
CA ASN A 439 25.67 1.59 -3.03
C ASN A 439 26.08 0.63 -4.14
N TYR A 440 25.50 0.79 -5.34
CA TYR A 440 25.88 0.01 -6.51
C TYR A 440 27.35 0.19 -6.86
N PHE A 441 27.86 1.44 -6.88
CA PHE A 441 29.27 1.69 -7.14
C PHE A 441 30.19 1.15 -6.04
N GLN A 442 29.77 1.18 -4.77
CA GLN A 442 30.53 0.55 -3.68
C GLN A 442 30.57 -0.97 -3.86
N PHE A 443 29.44 -1.59 -4.14
CA PHE A 443 29.35 -3.03 -4.40
C PHE A 443 30.18 -3.46 -5.60
N GLU A 444 30.16 -2.73 -6.71
CA GLU A 444 31.04 -3.03 -7.86
C GLU A 444 32.52 -2.91 -7.50
N LYS A 445 32.90 -1.89 -6.74
CA LYS A 445 34.28 -1.74 -6.26
C LYS A 445 34.69 -2.89 -5.35
N GLU A 446 33.83 -3.31 -4.42
CA GLU A 446 34.08 -4.46 -3.53
C GLU A 446 34.24 -5.75 -4.33
N ARG A 447 33.34 -6.00 -5.29
CA ARG A 447 33.41 -7.14 -6.20
C ARG A 447 34.71 -7.14 -7.01
N ASP A 448 35.14 -5.99 -7.52
CA ASP A 448 36.39 -5.87 -8.27
C ASP A 448 37.62 -6.07 -7.38
N ILE A 449 37.57 -5.62 -6.12
CA ILE A 449 38.62 -5.87 -5.12
C ILE A 449 38.68 -7.37 -4.81
N GLU A 450 37.54 -8.02 -4.59
CA GLU A 450 37.45 -9.46 -4.32
C GLU A 450 37.96 -10.28 -5.51
N LYS A 451 37.57 -9.92 -6.74
CA LYS A 451 38.09 -10.53 -7.96
C LYS A 451 39.61 -10.38 -8.08
N LYS A 452 40.16 -9.20 -7.78
CA LYS A 452 41.62 -8.97 -7.75
C LYS A 452 42.30 -9.81 -6.67
N LYS A 453 41.67 -9.96 -5.49
CA LYS A 453 42.18 -10.78 -4.39
C LYS A 453 42.24 -12.25 -4.80
N ILE A 454 41.17 -12.78 -5.39
CA ILE A 454 41.11 -14.14 -5.93
C ILE A 454 42.18 -14.36 -7.01
N TYR A 455 42.34 -13.43 -7.95
CA TYR A 455 43.40 -13.54 -8.95
C TYR A 455 44.81 -13.52 -8.35
N LYS A 456 45.01 -12.75 -7.28
CA LYS A 456 46.28 -12.74 -6.55
C LYS A 456 46.51 -14.07 -5.83
N GLU A 457 45.49 -14.64 -5.18
CA GLU A 457 45.57 -15.97 -4.56
C GLU A 457 45.88 -17.07 -5.60
N TYR A 458 45.27 -17.00 -6.79
CA TYR A 458 45.61 -17.89 -7.90
C TYR A 458 47.03 -17.68 -8.43
N GLN A 459 47.50 -16.44 -8.50
CA GLN A 459 48.88 -16.14 -8.89
C GLN A 459 49.86 -16.70 -7.86
N ASP A 460 49.60 -16.51 -6.56
CA ASP A 460 50.46 -16.96 -5.48
C ASP A 460 50.53 -18.50 -5.43
N THR A 461 49.39 -19.19 -5.56
CA THR A 461 49.34 -20.66 -5.65
C THR A 461 50.06 -21.20 -6.88
N LEU A 462 49.96 -20.52 -8.04
CA LEU A 462 50.68 -20.92 -9.24
C LEU A 462 52.19 -20.73 -9.09
N LEU A 463 52.63 -19.64 -8.43
CA LEU A 463 54.04 -19.43 -8.08
C LEU A 463 54.55 -20.50 -7.11
N GLU A 464 53.74 -20.91 -6.13
CA GLU A 464 54.06 -22.00 -5.21
C GLU A 464 54.23 -23.32 -5.95
N GLN A 465 53.28 -23.69 -6.82
CA GLN A 465 53.40 -24.87 -7.68
C GLN A 465 54.62 -24.82 -8.60
N MET A 466 54.99 -23.65 -9.12
CA MET A 466 56.22 -23.49 -9.91
C MET A 466 57.47 -23.70 -9.07
N LYS A 467 57.50 -23.19 -7.83
CA LYS A 467 58.61 -23.42 -6.88
C LYS A 467 58.71 -24.90 -6.51
N GLU A 468 57.60 -25.55 -6.17
CA GLU A 468 57.54 -26.99 -5.88
C GLU A 468 58.03 -27.81 -7.07
N LYS A 469 57.55 -27.53 -8.29
CA LYS A 469 58.04 -28.19 -9.51
C LYS A 469 59.52 -27.94 -9.75
N SER A 470 60.03 -26.74 -9.47
CA SER A 470 61.45 -26.42 -9.60
C SER A 470 62.29 -27.18 -8.57
N GLN A 471 61.85 -27.26 -7.32
CA GLN A 471 62.50 -28.03 -6.26
C GLN A 471 62.44 -29.53 -6.54
N ALA A 472 61.29 -30.06 -6.96
CA ALA A 472 61.13 -31.45 -7.37
C ALA A 472 62.05 -31.79 -8.55
N LYS A 473 62.18 -30.91 -9.55
CA LYS A 473 63.15 -31.09 -10.65
C LYS A 473 64.59 -31.11 -10.16
N LYS A 474 64.97 -30.25 -9.20
CA LYS A 474 66.31 -30.28 -8.58
C LYS A 474 66.55 -31.59 -7.81
N GLY A 475 65.61 -32.02 -6.98
CA GLY A 475 65.71 -33.27 -6.22
C GLY A 475 65.74 -34.52 -7.10
N ILE A 476 64.99 -34.55 -8.20
CA ILE A 476 64.99 -35.67 -9.17
C ILE A 476 66.32 -35.77 -9.93
N ILE A 477 67.04 -34.67 -10.12
CA ILE A 477 68.34 -34.67 -10.81
C ILE A 477 69.49 -35.01 -9.85
N ASP A 478 69.42 -34.53 -8.60
CA ASP A 478 70.51 -34.71 -7.62
C ASP A 478 70.42 -36.02 -6.81
N GLU A 479 69.23 -36.63 -6.65
CA GLU A 479 69.08 -37.87 -5.91
C GLU A 479 68.87 -39.08 -6.84
N MET A 480 69.80 -40.05 -6.80
CA MET A 480 69.61 -41.36 -7.42
C MET A 480 68.30 -41.97 -6.93
N LEU A 481 67.53 -42.58 -7.85
CA LEU A 481 66.26 -43.22 -7.52
C LEU A 481 66.48 -44.24 -6.39
N LYS A 482 65.58 -44.29 -5.39
CA LYS A 482 65.74 -45.14 -4.19
C LYS A 482 66.02 -46.62 -4.51
N HIS A 483 65.53 -47.09 -5.66
CA HIS A 483 65.80 -48.44 -6.18
C HIS A 483 67.24 -48.61 -6.71
N GLU A 484 67.76 -47.61 -7.42
CA GLU A 484 69.14 -47.58 -7.92
C GLU A 484 70.14 -47.41 -6.76
N GLN A 485 69.80 -46.63 -5.73
CA GLN A 485 70.60 -46.55 -4.49
C GLN A 485 70.70 -47.91 -3.78
N MET A 486 69.63 -48.72 -3.80
CA MET A 486 69.62 -50.06 -3.20
C MET A 486 70.46 -51.05 -4.02
N LEU A 487 70.44 -50.96 -5.35
CA LEU A 487 71.27 -51.79 -6.24
C LEU A 487 72.75 -51.41 -6.15
N SER A 488 73.06 -50.12 -6.06
CA SER A 488 74.41 -49.58 -5.92
C SER A 488 74.89 -49.48 -4.47
N LYS A 489 74.18 -50.09 -3.51
CA LYS A 489 74.48 -49.95 -2.08
C LYS A 489 75.86 -50.50 -1.72
N ASN A 490 76.25 -51.63 -2.31
CA ASN A 490 77.55 -52.25 -2.06
C ASN A 490 78.70 -51.43 -2.68
N THR A 491 78.51 -50.90 -3.89
CA THR A 491 79.52 -50.06 -4.57
C THR A 491 79.67 -48.68 -3.91
N LEU A 492 78.59 -48.09 -3.41
CA LEU A 492 78.62 -46.86 -2.61
C LEU A 492 79.34 -47.08 -1.26
N SER A 493 79.09 -48.22 -0.60
CA SER A 493 79.79 -48.58 0.65
C SER A 493 81.29 -48.79 0.43
N GLU A 494 81.72 -49.38 -0.69
CA GLU A 494 83.13 -49.54 -1.05
C GLU A 494 83.80 -48.19 -1.38
N LEU A 495 83.09 -47.29 -2.07
CA LEU A 495 83.57 -45.92 -2.35
C LEU A 495 83.73 -45.07 -1.07
N ASP A 496 82.82 -45.20 -0.12
CA ASP A 496 82.93 -44.52 1.18
C ASP A 496 84.10 -45.07 2.01
N GLN A 497 84.35 -46.38 1.97
CA GLN A 497 85.54 -46.99 2.58
C GLN A 497 86.82 -46.46 1.90
N MET A 498 86.85 -46.36 0.57
CA MET A 498 87.99 -45.79 -0.16
C MET A 498 88.25 -44.32 0.19
N ARG A 499 87.19 -43.49 0.35
CA ARG A 499 87.32 -42.10 0.78
C ARG A 499 87.87 -41.97 2.20
N GLN A 500 87.45 -42.87 3.10
CA GLN A 500 87.96 -42.90 4.48
C GLN A 500 89.42 -43.39 4.57
N THR A 501 89.88 -44.21 3.62
CA THR A 501 91.30 -44.61 3.55
C THR A 501 92.21 -43.60 2.84
N ALA A 502 91.64 -42.60 2.17
CA ALA A 502 92.37 -41.56 1.43
C ALA A 502 92.49 -40.22 2.20
N GLN A 503 91.84 -40.10 3.36
CA GLN A 503 92.11 -39.09 4.40
C GLN A 503 93.03 -39.70 5.46
#